data_AF-A0A3N5AKQ0-F1
#
_entry.id   AF-A0A3N5AKQ0-F1
#
_cell.length_a   1.000
_cell.length_b   1.000
_cell.length_c   1.000
_cell.angle_alpha   90.00
_cell.angle_beta   90.00
_cell.angle_gamma   90.00
#
_symmetry.space_group_name_H-M   'P 1'
#
loop_
_entity.id
_entity.type
_entity.pdbx_description
1 polymer ?
#
loop_
_entity_poly.entity_id
_entity_poly.type
_entity_poly.pdbx_seq_one_letter_code
_entity_poly.pdbx_strand_id
1 'polypeptide(L)'
;MRYVRIVNATSSEQAPGRIVLLTTSHRVAPGLLSWPAWQALHAADRVLCSDGAHPQLPYLREAGIRVGEAAPTAEELVDECAGGRTVVVVATGEGEPALTDGLARLAGSGRVQMPDLELLPASYDLPGARLLDLVQVMDRIRAECPWSSQQTHKGLAKYGIEEAYELVEAIEEGDRDELREELGDVLLQVVFHARIAEEDPDAPFSVDDVAAGIVTKLIHRHPHVFGDETAATPEEVKEHWLRTKAVEKQRTSVTEGIPLGQPGLALAAKLASRVRTAGLEVPLPQLEGVGYELLALAVRAEAAGVDPEAALRAAARAYRDAIKETEGRSRSGGGEPHGQVS
;
A
#
# COMPACT_ATOMS: atom_id res chain seq x y z
N MET A 1 -69.56 -25.50 10.02
CA MET A 1 -69.02 -26.81 9.59
C MET A 1 -67.77 -27.06 10.43
N ARG A 2 -67.82 -28.04 11.34
CA ARG A 2 -66.68 -28.43 12.19
C ARG A 2 -65.69 -29.22 11.34
N TYR A 3 -64.42 -28.87 11.40
CA TYR A 3 -63.33 -29.83 11.23
C TYR A 3 -62.31 -29.58 12.35
N VAL A 4 -62.40 -30.42 13.37
CA VAL A 4 -61.37 -30.58 14.39
C VAL A 4 -60.28 -31.43 13.74
N ARG A 5 -59.07 -30.91 13.59
CA ARG A 5 -57.88 -31.71 13.30
C ARG A 5 -57.05 -31.75 14.57
N ILE A 6 -57.22 -32.83 15.34
CA ILE A 6 -56.22 -33.25 16.33
C ILE A 6 -55.03 -33.74 15.51
N VAL A 7 -53.89 -33.08 15.67
CA VAL A 7 -52.59 -33.59 15.24
C VAL A 7 -51.72 -33.65 16.49
N ASN A 8 -51.16 -34.83 16.72
CA ASN A 8 -50.40 -35.22 17.88
C ASN A 8 -49.29 -34.24 18.25
N ALA A 9 -49.11 -34.02 19.55
CA ALA A 9 -47.85 -33.62 20.12
C ALA A 9 -46.84 -34.77 19.97
N THR A 10 -45.92 -34.66 19.02
CA THR A 10 -44.71 -35.50 18.95
C THR A 10 -43.54 -34.65 18.47
N SER A 11 -42.52 -34.57 19.33
CA SER A 11 -41.20 -33.92 19.22
C SER A 11 -41.19 -32.44 18.81
N SER A 12 -40.76 -31.59 19.74
CA SER A 12 -40.08 -30.35 19.37
C SER A 12 -38.89 -30.71 18.47
N GLU A 13 -38.99 -30.52 17.16
CA GLU A 13 -37.82 -30.42 16.30
C GLU A 13 -37.01 -29.25 16.87
N GLN A 14 -35.99 -29.57 17.66
CA GLN A 14 -35.08 -28.57 18.19
C GLN A 14 -34.46 -27.88 16.98
N ALA A 15 -34.57 -26.56 16.92
CA ALA A 15 -33.96 -25.77 15.87
C ALA A 15 -32.47 -26.15 15.79
N PRO A 16 -31.89 -26.25 14.58
CA PRO A 16 -30.56 -26.81 14.38
C PRO A 16 -29.40 -25.99 14.96
N GLY A 17 -29.70 -24.89 15.68
CA GLY A 17 -28.70 -24.01 16.29
C GLY A 17 -28.06 -23.09 15.26
N ARG A 18 -26.99 -22.40 15.68
CA ARG A 18 -26.28 -21.42 14.85
C ARG A 18 -24.78 -21.53 15.08
N ILE A 19 -24.01 -21.59 14.00
CA ILE A 19 -22.56 -21.48 14.00
C ILE A 19 -22.20 -20.10 13.44
N VAL A 20 -21.48 -19.29 14.23
CA VAL A 20 -20.96 -18.00 13.80
C VAL A 20 -19.44 -18.09 13.68
N LEU A 21 -18.94 -17.98 12.46
CA LEU A 21 -17.52 -17.84 12.18
C LEU A 21 -17.17 -16.36 12.26
N LEU A 22 -16.53 -15.97 13.35
CA LEU A 22 -16.18 -14.60 13.66
C LEU A 22 -14.79 -14.30 13.09
N THR A 23 -14.73 -13.55 11.99
CA THR A 23 -13.46 -13.17 11.35
C THR A 23 -12.94 -11.87 11.91
N THR A 24 -11.63 -11.81 12.16
CA THR A 24 -10.97 -10.59 12.65
C THR A 24 -9.84 -10.21 11.71
N SER A 25 -9.64 -8.91 11.54
CA SER A 25 -8.45 -8.36 10.90
C SER A 25 -7.33 -8.21 11.94
N HIS A 26 -6.16 -8.80 11.66
CA HIS A 26 -4.94 -8.57 12.43
C HIS A 26 -4.36 -7.16 12.24
N ARG A 27 -4.92 -6.38 11.31
CA ARG A 27 -4.53 -5.01 10.98
C ARG A 27 -5.36 -3.98 11.74
N VAL A 28 -6.34 -4.44 12.53
CA VAL A 28 -7.15 -3.60 13.42
C VAL A 28 -6.77 -3.92 14.86
N ALA A 29 -6.65 -2.87 15.67
CA ALA A 29 -6.32 -3.03 17.09
C ALA A 29 -7.31 -4.01 17.76
N PRO A 30 -6.82 -4.98 18.56
CA PRO A 30 -7.70 -5.92 19.22
C PRO A 30 -8.66 -5.21 20.20
N GLY A 31 -9.85 -5.77 20.39
CA GLY A 31 -10.94 -5.15 21.14
C GLY A 31 -11.85 -4.22 20.31
N LEU A 32 -11.44 -3.82 19.11
CA LEU A 32 -12.29 -3.04 18.20
C LEU A 32 -13.11 -3.97 17.29
N LEU A 33 -14.20 -4.51 17.85
CA LEU A 33 -15.15 -5.34 17.10
C LEU A 33 -16.40 -4.55 16.72
N SER A 34 -17.02 -4.95 15.61
CA SER A 34 -18.30 -4.44 15.14
C SER A 34 -19.39 -4.70 16.18
N TRP A 35 -20.39 -3.82 16.24
CA TRP A 35 -21.50 -4.00 17.16
C TRP A 35 -22.19 -5.37 17.01
N PRO A 36 -22.48 -5.88 15.79
CA PRO A 36 -23.03 -7.22 15.63
C PRO A 36 -22.13 -8.33 16.18
N ALA A 37 -20.80 -8.19 16.06
CA ALA A 37 -19.85 -9.15 16.62
C ALA A 37 -19.92 -9.21 18.14
N TRP A 38 -19.96 -8.05 18.80
CA TRP A 38 -20.14 -8.00 20.26
C TRP A 38 -21.47 -8.63 20.70
N GLN A 39 -22.56 -8.38 19.97
CA GLN A 39 -23.84 -9.02 20.25
C GLN A 39 -23.79 -10.54 20.09
N ALA A 40 -23.19 -11.03 19.00
CA ALA A 40 -23.05 -12.46 18.76
C ALA A 40 -22.22 -13.13 19.85
N LEU A 41 -21.11 -12.52 20.26
CA LEU A 41 -20.26 -13.03 21.34
C LEU A 41 -20.96 -13.06 22.71
N HIS A 42 -21.80 -12.07 23.02
CA HIS A 42 -22.56 -12.04 24.27
C HIS A 42 -23.78 -12.98 24.28
N ALA A 43 -24.38 -13.23 23.11
CA ALA A 43 -25.51 -14.13 22.97
C ALA A 43 -25.09 -15.61 22.82
N ALA A 44 -23.79 -15.88 22.62
CA ALA A 44 -23.27 -17.22 22.38
C ALA A 44 -23.38 -18.11 23.63
N ASP A 45 -23.81 -19.36 23.42
CA ASP A 45 -23.74 -20.40 24.45
C ASP A 45 -22.30 -20.89 24.63
N ARG A 46 -21.51 -20.85 23.55
CA ARG A 46 -20.11 -21.26 23.53
C ARG A 46 -19.30 -20.36 22.61
N VAL A 47 -18.12 -19.95 23.08
CA VAL A 47 -17.12 -19.25 22.27
C VAL A 47 -15.85 -20.09 22.25
N LEU A 48 -15.33 -20.36 21.05
CA LEU A 48 -14.14 -21.17 20.82
C LEU A 48 -13.09 -20.37 20.07
N CYS A 49 -11.82 -20.63 20.34
CA CYS A 49 -10.69 -20.12 19.56
C CYS A 49 -9.61 -21.20 19.53
N SER A 50 -9.05 -21.46 18.35
CA SER A 50 -8.00 -22.48 18.16
C SER A 50 -6.63 -21.99 18.64
N ASP A 51 -6.40 -20.68 18.61
CA ASP A 51 -5.15 -20.03 18.99
C ASP A 51 -5.22 -19.42 20.39
N GLY A 52 -4.57 -20.05 21.37
CA GLY A 52 -4.47 -19.55 22.75
C GLY A 52 -3.71 -18.22 22.90
N ALA A 53 -2.96 -17.81 21.88
CA ALA A 53 -2.27 -16.53 21.82
C ALA A 53 -3.05 -15.47 21.01
N HIS A 54 -4.27 -15.78 20.58
CA HIS A 54 -5.03 -14.90 19.71
C HIS A 54 -5.23 -13.50 20.35
N PRO A 55 -4.94 -12.40 19.62
CA PRO A 55 -4.81 -11.07 20.22
C PRO A 55 -6.13 -10.50 20.76
N GLN A 56 -7.27 -11.05 20.36
CA GLN A 56 -8.59 -10.68 20.89
C GLN A 56 -8.88 -11.26 22.28
N LEU A 57 -8.21 -12.35 22.69
CA LEU A 57 -8.56 -13.08 23.92
C LEU A 57 -8.52 -12.22 25.19
N PRO A 58 -7.53 -11.32 25.41
CA PRO A 58 -7.54 -10.44 26.58
C PRO A 58 -8.80 -9.57 26.66
N TYR A 59 -9.25 -9.02 25.53
CA TYR A 59 -10.41 -8.13 25.45
C TYR A 59 -11.74 -8.87 25.57
N LEU A 60 -11.82 -10.09 25.02
CA LEU A 60 -12.96 -10.97 25.23
C LEU A 60 -13.12 -11.32 26.72
N ARG A 61 -12.00 -11.64 27.40
CA ARG A 61 -12.01 -11.92 28.85
C ARG A 61 -12.42 -10.69 29.67
N GLU A 62 -11.91 -9.51 29.32
CA GLU A 62 -12.30 -8.24 29.97
C GLU A 62 -13.80 -7.96 29.82
N ALA A 63 -14.38 -8.28 28.66
CA ALA A 63 -15.82 -8.20 28.40
C ALA A 63 -16.64 -9.34 29.05
N GLY A 64 -16.03 -10.20 29.87
CA GLY A 64 -16.69 -11.29 30.59
C GLY A 64 -16.98 -12.54 29.74
N ILE A 65 -16.40 -12.63 28.55
CA ILE A 65 -16.65 -13.72 27.59
C ILE A 65 -15.65 -14.85 27.83
N ARG A 66 -16.16 -16.04 28.15
CA ARG A 66 -15.31 -17.22 28.35
C ARG A 66 -15.05 -17.91 27.02
N VAL A 67 -13.80 -17.87 26.59
CA VAL A 67 -13.34 -18.53 25.37
C VAL A 67 -12.71 -19.88 25.72
N GLY A 68 -13.19 -20.95 25.10
CA GLY A 68 -12.55 -22.27 25.16
C GLY A 68 -11.45 -22.37 24.10
N GLU A 69 -10.25 -22.80 24.49
CA GLU A 69 -9.16 -23.08 23.57
C GLU A 69 -9.35 -24.46 22.95
N ALA A 70 -9.81 -24.50 21.70
CA ALA A 70 -10.10 -25.74 20.97
C ALA A 70 -10.16 -25.48 19.46
N ALA A 71 -9.73 -26.48 18.67
CA ALA A 71 -9.89 -26.52 17.21
C ALA A 71 -10.91 -27.61 16.84
N PRO A 72 -12.23 -27.34 16.96
CA PRO A 72 -13.25 -28.34 16.71
C PRO A 72 -13.32 -28.70 15.22
N THR A 73 -13.66 -29.96 14.95
CA THR A 73 -14.07 -30.41 13.61
C THR A 73 -15.45 -29.84 13.26
N ALA A 74 -15.80 -29.90 11.97
CA ALA A 74 -17.11 -29.45 11.50
C ALA A 74 -18.23 -30.28 12.12
N GLU A 75 -18.03 -31.59 12.28
CA GLU A 75 -18.95 -32.51 12.93
C GLU A 75 -19.18 -32.14 14.41
N GLU A 76 -18.10 -31.90 15.16
CA GLU A 76 -18.19 -31.48 16.56
C GLU A 76 -18.96 -30.16 16.73
N LEU A 77 -18.74 -29.17 15.85
CA LEU A 77 -19.49 -27.90 15.91
C LEU A 77 -20.99 -28.09 15.65
N VAL A 78 -21.34 -28.94 14.68
CA VAL A 78 -22.75 -29.24 14.39
C VAL A 78 -23.41 -29.91 15.59
N ASP A 79 -22.72 -30.87 16.22
CA ASP A 79 -23.22 -31.54 17.42
C ASP A 79 -23.34 -30.59 18.62
N GLU A 80 -22.40 -29.65 18.79
CA GLU A 80 -22.47 -28.62 19.83
C GLU A 80 -23.65 -27.66 19.64
N CYS A 81 -24.07 -27.40 18.40
CA CYS A 81 -25.23 -26.56 18.09
C CYS A 81 -26.59 -27.24 18.35
N ALA A 82 -26.59 -28.56 18.59
CA ALA A 82 -27.82 -29.30 18.89
C ALA A 82 -28.60 -28.64 20.04
N GLY A 83 -29.93 -28.62 19.91
CA GLY A 83 -30.81 -27.98 20.89
C GLY A 83 -31.01 -26.47 20.69
N GLY A 84 -30.64 -25.92 19.53
CA GLY A 84 -30.81 -24.50 19.22
C GLY A 84 -29.69 -23.61 19.75
N ARG A 85 -28.54 -24.19 20.11
CA ARG A 85 -27.41 -23.46 20.70
C ARG A 85 -26.64 -22.66 19.66
N THR A 86 -26.08 -21.54 20.10
CA THR A 86 -25.20 -20.71 19.29
C THR A 86 -23.74 -20.92 19.68
N VAL A 87 -22.92 -21.39 18.75
CA VAL A 87 -21.47 -21.53 18.90
C VAL A 87 -20.78 -20.47 18.05
N VAL A 88 -19.95 -19.65 18.68
CA VAL A 88 -19.11 -18.67 18.00
C VAL A 88 -17.68 -19.20 17.95
N VAL A 89 -17.09 -19.23 16.77
CA VAL A 89 -15.67 -19.56 16.56
C VAL A 89 -14.93 -18.28 16.19
N VAL A 90 -13.99 -17.86 17.03
CA VAL A 90 -13.08 -16.75 16.74
C VAL A 90 -11.99 -17.29 15.83
N ALA A 91 -12.07 -16.95 14.55
CA ALA A 91 -11.12 -17.41 13.54
C ALA A 91 -9.78 -16.68 13.68
N THR A 92 -8.69 -17.39 13.36
CA THR A 92 -7.36 -16.79 13.28
C THR A 92 -7.26 -15.76 12.14
N GLY A 93 -6.19 -14.96 12.13
CA GLY A 93 -5.92 -14.00 11.04
C GLY A 93 -5.75 -14.65 9.66
N GLU A 94 -5.42 -15.94 9.60
CA GLU A 94 -5.33 -16.72 8.35
C GLU A 94 -6.67 -17.40 7.98
N GLY A 95 -7.69 -17.27 8.82
CA GLY A 95 -8.95 -17.98 8.70
C GLY A 95 -8.89 -19.40 9.25
N GLU A 96 -9.89 -20.22 8.90
CA GLU A 96 -10.04 -21.60 9.36
C GLU A 96 -10.43 -22.52 8.18
N PRO A 97 -9.54 -22.70 7.18
CA PRO A 97 -9.88 -23.37 5.92
C PRO A 97 -10.34 -24.82 6.12
N ALA A 98 -9.69 -25.57 7.01
CA ALA A 98 -10.06 -26.95 7.32
C ALA A 98 -11.49 -27.05 7.87
N LEU A 99 -11.87 -26.10 8.73
CA LEU A 99 -13.21 -26.03 9.31
C LEU A 99 -14.25 -25.62 8.27
N THR A 100 -13.99 -24.56 7.50
CA THR A 100 -14.92 -24.09 6.45
C THR A 100 -15.15 -25.15 5.38
N ASP A 101 -14.10 -25.87 4.97
CA ASP A 101 -14.19 -26.97 4.02
C ASP A 101 -14.98 -28.15 4.61
N GLY A 102 -14.78 -28.45 5.90
CA GLY A 102 -15.55 -29.47 6.62
C GLY A 102 -17.05 -29.15 6.65
N LEU A 103 -17.39 -27.92 7.04
CA LEU A 103 -18.78 -27.45 7.08
C LEU A 103 -19.43 -27.48 5.69
N ALA A 104 -18.69 -27.08 4.65
CA ALA A 104 -19.14 -27.17 3.26
C ALA A 104 -19.40 -28.62 2.81
N ARG A 105 -18.52 -29.56 3.17
CA ARG A 105 -18.71 -31.00 2.89
C ARG A 105 -19.94 -31.57 3.59
N LEU A 106 -20.15 -31.24 4.86
CA LEU A 106 -21.32 -31.69 5.63
C LEU A 106 -22.62 -31.14 5.04
N ALA A 107 -22.67 -29.84 4.75
CA ALA A 107 -23.81 -29.20 4.11
C ALA A 107 -24.15 -29.83 2.74
N GLY A 108 -23.14 -30.12 1.93
CA GLY A 108 -23.31 -30.77 0.62
C GLY A 108 -23.74 -32.25 0.68
N SER A 109 -23.56 -32.92 1.82
CA SER A 109 -23.89 -34.35 1.96
C SER A 109 -25.40 -34.63 2.00
N GLY A 110 -26.20 -33.65 2.46
CA GLY A 110 -27.64 -33.81 2.71
C GLY A 110 -28.01 -34.82 3.81
N ARG A 111 -27.02 -35.36 4.54
CA ARG A 111 -27.20 -36.36 5.60
C ARG A 111 -27.30 -35.76 6.99
N VAL A 112 -26.96 -34.49 7.13
CA VAL A 112 -26.88 -33.76 8.39
C VAL A 112 -27.80 -32.57 8.30
N GLN A 113 -28.61 -32.36 9.34
CA GLN A 113 -29.39 -31.14 9.49
C GLN A 113 -28.43 -30.03 9.94
N MET A 114 -28.13 -29.09 9.04
CA MET A 114 -27.14 -28.05 9.32
C MET A 114 -27.71 -26.96 10.25
N PRO A 115 -26.92 -26.50 11.24
CA PRO A 115 -27.16 -25.22 11.92
C PRO A 115 -27.16 -24.06 10.92
N ASP A 116 -27.72 -22.93 11.32
CA ASP A 116 -27.56 -21.68 10.58
C ASP A 116 -26.07 -21.30 10.58
N LEU A 117 -25.49 -21.20 9.39
CA LEU A 117 -24.10 -20.84 9.19
C LEU A 117 -23.98 -19.35 8.88
N GLU A 118 -23.22 -18.63 9.71
CA GLU A 118 -22.98 -17.21 9.52
C GLU A 118 -21.49 -16.89 9.54
N LEU A 119 -21.03 -16.17 8.52
CA LEU A 119 -19.73 -15.53 8.53
C LEU A 119 -19.91 -14.09 8.99
N LEU A 120 -19.37 -13.75 10.16
CA LEU A 120 -19.53 -12.44 10.77
C LEU A 120 -18.19 -11.70 10.85
N PRO A 121 -17.98 -10.66 10.03
CA PRO A 121 -16.81 -9.79 10.14
C PRO A 121 -16.86 -8.98 11.43
N ALA A 122 -15.99 -9.34 12.38
CA ALA A 122 -15.85 -8.64 13.64
C ALA A 122 -15.02 -7.38 13.46
N SER A 123 -13.96 -7.43 12.67
CA SER A 123 -13.21 -6.26 12.22
C SER A 123 -12.89 -6.40 10.75
N TYR A 124 -12.73 -5.26 10.08
CA TYR A 124 -12.43 -5.21 8.65
C TYR A 124 -11.27 -4.25 8.41
N ASP A 125 -10.48 -4.57 7.39
CA ASP A 125 -9.40 -3.72 6.94
C ASP A 125 -9.95 -2.37 6.48
N LEU A 126 -9.32 -1.29 6.92
CA LEU A 126 -9.50 0.02 6.30
C LEU A 126 -8.70 0.09 4.99
N PRO A 127 -9.10 0.96 4.04
CA PRO A 127 -8.27 1.25 2.88
C PRO A 127 -6.84 1.61 3.30
N GLY A 128 -5.85 0.94 2.70
CA GLY A 128 -4.43 1.13 3.05
C GLY A 128 -3.90 0.17 4.14
N ALA A 129 -4.74 -0.67 4.76
CA ALA A 129 -4.30 -1.59 5.82
C ALA A 129 -3.13 -2.50 5.41
N ARG A 130 -2.99 -2.84 4.12
CA ARG A 130 -1.87 -3.64 3.58
C ARG A 130 -0.49 -3.05 3.81
N LEU A 131 -0.39 -1.76 4.11
CA LEU A 131 0.86 -1.15 4.56
C LEU A 131 1.35 -1.77 5.87
N LEU A 132 0.45 -2.18 6.77
CA LEU A 132 0.83 -2.85 8.01
C LEU A 132 1.42 -4.26 7.77
N ASP A 133 0.98 -4.95 6.71
CA ASP A 133 1.62 -6.21 6.30
C ASP A 133 3.05 -5.94 5.81
N LEU A 134 3.23 -4.89 4.98
CA LEU A 134 4.54 -4.53 4.45
C LEU A 134 5.55 -4.19 5.56
N VAL A 135 5.12 -3.48 6.60
CA VAL A 135 5.96 -3.20 7.78
C VAL A 135 6.39 -4.50 8.47
N GLN A 136 5.44 -5.39 8.77
CA GLN A 136 5.74 -6.68 9.43
C GLN A 136 6.64 -7.58 8.57
N VAL A 137 6.41 -7.61 7.26
CA VAL A 137 7.24 -8.37 6.32
C VAL A 137 8.65 -7.78 6.28
N MET A 138 8.79 -6.45 6.22
CA MET A 138 10.10 -5.81 6.24
C MET A 138 10.84 -6.06 7.56
N ASP A 139 10.15 -6.02 8.71
CA ASP A 139 10.74 -6.37 10.01
C ASP A 139 11.35 -7.76 10.00
N ARG A 140 10.58 -8.73 9.48
CA ARG A 140 11.02 -10.12 9.38
C ARG A 140 12.20 -10.26 8.42
N ILE A 141 12.12 -9.63 7.24
CA ILE A 141 13.21 -9.62 6.25
C ILE A 141 14.47 -8.99 6.84
N ARG A 142 14.38 -7.84 7.51
CA ARG A 142 15.51 -7.15 8.13
C ARG A 142 16.16 -8.02 9.22
N ALA A 143 15.35 -8.74 10.00
CA ALA A 143 15.83 -9.60 11.07
C ALA A 143 16.50 -10.90 10.57
N GLU A 144 15.97 -11.52 9.50
CA GLU A 144 16.39 -12.85 9.06
C GLU A 144 17.30 -12.88 7.83
N CYS A 145 17.18 -11.90 6.92
CA CYS A 145 17.93 -11.91 5.67
C CYS A 145 19.35 -11.35 5.88
N PRO A 146 20.42 -12.13 5.60
CA PRO A 146 21.81 -11.68 5.77
C PRO A 146 22.18 -10.49 4.89
N TRP A 147 21.56 -10.36 3.71
CA TRP A 147 21.78 -9.22 2.83
C TRP A 147 21.06 -7.99 3.37
N SER A 148 19.78 -8.11 3.73
CA SER A 148 18.96 -6.98 4.18
C SER A 148 19.45 -6.42 5.50
N SER A 149 19.88 -7.25 6.45
CA SER A 149 20.43 -6.84 7.76
C SER A 149 21.72 -6.00 7.66
N GLN A 150 22.48 -6.13 6.56
CA GLN A 150 23.72 -5.39 6.34
C GLN A 150 23.54 -4.08 5.56
N GLN A 151 22.33 -3.83 5.02
CA GLN A 151 22.08 -2.63 4.25
C GLN A 151 22.09 -1.37 5.13
N THR A 152 22.55 -0.28 4.54
CA THR A 152 22.59 1.06 5.14
C THR A 152 21.90 2.05 4.20
N HIS A 153 21.54 3.24 4.69
CA HIS A 153 20.98 4.29 3.84
C HIS A 153 21.83 4.56 2.59
N LYS A 154 23.15 4.62 2.76
CA LYS A 154 24.10 4.85 1.66
C LYS A 154 24.15 3.68 0.68
N GLY A 155 24.08 2.44 1.18
CA GLY A 155 24.08 1.23 0.35
C GLY A 155 22.85 1.13 -0.54
N LEU A 156 21.71 1.61 -0.05
CA LEU A 156 20.43 1.56 -0.77
C LEU A 156 20.19 2.72 -1.74
N ALA A 157 20.94 3.82 -1.63
CA ALA A 157 20.67 5.03 -2.40
C ALA A 157 20.69 4.84 -3.93
N LYS A 158 21.50 3.90 -4.45
CA LYS A 158 21.51 3.59 -5.89
C LYS A 158 20.19 2.94 -6.35
N TYR A 159 19.65 2.01 -5.55
CA TYR A 159 18.43 1.29 -5.87
C TYR A 159 17.26 2.27 -5.86
N GLY A 160 17.17 3.14 -4.85
CA GLY A 160 16.14 4.19 -4.84
C GLY A 160 16.20 5.18 -6.01
N ILE A 161 17.34 5.31 -6.71
CA ILE A 161 17.42 6.08 -7.95
C ILE A 161 16.94 5.22 -9.13
N GLU A 162 17.35 3.96 -9.19
CA GLU A 162 16.93 2.99 -10.22
C GLU A 162 15.39 2.85 -10.24
N GLU A 163 14.75 2.49 -9.12
CA GLU A 163 13.28 2.35 -9.04
C GLU A 163 12.55 3.67 -9.39
N ALA A 164 13.15 4.82 -9.06
CA ALA A 164 12.54 6.11 -9.41
C ALA A 164 12.56 6.39 -10.91
N TYR A 165 13.55 5.87 -11.65
CA TYR A 165 13.58 5.98 -13.10
C TYR A 165 12.71 4.94 -13.79
N GLU A 166 12.62 3.72 -13.24
CA GLU A 166 11.71 2.68 -13.73
C GLU A 166 10.25 3.13 -13.56
N LEU A 167 9.91 3.72 -12.41
CA LEU A 167 8.62 4.40 -12.21
C LEU A 167 8.35 5.48 -13.28
N VAL A 168 9.35 6.30 -13.59
CA VAL A 168 9.21 7.35 -14.61
C VAL A 168 9.03 6.74 -16.01
N GLU A 169 9.73 5.65 -16.32
CA GLU A 169 9.56 4.91 -17.56
C GLU A 169 8.15 4.33 -17.68
N ALA A 170 7.64 3.66 -16.65
CA ALA A 170 6.28 3.13 -16.62
C ALA A 170 5.21 4.23 -16.85
N ILE A 171 5.39 5.41 -16.26
CA ILE A 171 4.50 6.57 -16.49
C ILE A 171 4.54 7.04 -17.95
N GLU A 172 5.73 7.13 -18.55
CA GLU A 172 5.92 7.63 -19.91
C GLU A 172 5.43 6.64 -20.97
N GLU A 173 5.55 5.35 -20.71
CA GLU A 173 5.07 4.29 -21.60
C GLU A 173 3.56 4.02 -21.41
N GLY A 174 2.97 4.49 -20.31
CA GLY A 174 1.56 4.32 -20.00
C GLY A 174 1.19 2.88 -19.62
N ASP A 175 2.17 2.10 -19.18
CA ASP A 175 1.97 0.73 -18.70
C ASP A 175 1.43 0.75 -17.28
N ARG A 176 0.19 0.30 -17.11
CA ARG A 176 -0.51 0.32 -15.83
C ARG A 176 -0.05 -0.79 -14.87
N ASP A 177 0.37 -1.92 -15.40
CA ASP A 177 0.79 -3.04 -14.57
C ASP A 177 2.19 -2.77 -14.04
N GLU A 178 3.10 -2.31 -14.92
CA GLU A 178 4.44 -1.85 -14.53
C GLU A 178 4.36 -0.68 -13.54
N LEU A 179 3.50 0.32 -13.82
CA LEU A 179 3.31 1.46 -12.90
C LEU A 179 2.97 1.02 -11.48
N ARG A 180 2.18 -0.04 -11.32
CA ARG A 180 1.81 -0.55 -10.00
C ARG A 180 2.99 -1.26 -9.33
N GLU A 181 3.80 -1.99 -10.08
CA GLU A 181 5.01 -2.67 -9.61
C GLU A 181 6.02 -1.64 -9.11
N GLU A 182 6.36 -0.66 -9.93
CA GLU A 182 7.34 0.39 -9.63
C GLU A 182 6.92 1.31 -8.48
N LEU A 183 5.62 1.60 -8.35
CA LEU A 183 5.11 2.29 -7.15
C LEU A 183 5.32 1.46 -5.88
N GLY A 184 5.25 0.13 -6.00
CA GLY A 184 5.56 -0.82 -4.93
C GLY A 184 7.04 -0.79 -4.57
N ASP A 185 7.95 -0.76 -5.54
CA ASP A 185 9.39 -0.75 -5.29
C ASP A 185 9.89 0.59 -4.72
N VAL A 186 9.34 1.72 -5.18
CA VAL A 186 9.58 3.00 -4.52
C VAL A 186 9.05 3.00 -3.09
N LEU A 187 7.88 2.40 -2.83
CA LEU A 187 7.35 2.24 -1.47
C LEU A 187 8.23 1.32 -0.61
N LEU A 188 8.77 0.24 -1.18
CA LEU A 188 9.73 -0.64 -0.53
C LEU A 188 10.95 0.15 -0.04
N GLN A 189 11.52 1.04 -0.86
CA GLN A 189 12.64 1.88 -0.45
C GLN A 189 12.30 2.77 0.75
N VAL A 190 11.10 3.35 0.80
CA VAL A 190 10.63 4.16 1.95
C VAL A 190 10.57 3.32 3.22
N VAL A 191 9.93 2.15 3.17
CA VAL A 191 9.77 1.27 4.33
C VAL A 191 11.11 0.70 4.79
N PHE A 192 12.00 0.34 3.86
CA PHE A 192 13.31 -0.19 4.20
C PHE A 192 14.20 0.87 4.87
N HIS A 193 14.23 2.10 4.35
CA HIS A 193 14.94 3.20 5.01
C HIS A 193 14.36 3.54 6.37
N ALA A 194 13.03 3.56 6.52
CA ALA A 194 12.40 3.78 7.82
C ALA A 194 12.79 2.68 8.82
N ARG A 195 12.80 1.41 8.39
CA ARG A 195 13.19 0.32 9.26
C ARG A 195 14.65 0.38 9.71
N ILE A 196 15.56 0.79 8.82
CA ILE A 196 16.97 1.04 9.19
C ILE A 196 17.07 2.19 10.19
N ALA A 197 16.27 3.24 10.02
CA ALA A 197 16.29 4.40 10.91
C ALA A 197 15.82 4.07 12.33
N GLU A 198 14.91 3.11 12.51
CA GLU A 198 14.51 2.63 13.84
C GLU A 198 15.66 2.00 14.64
N GLU A 199 16.74 1.58 13.97
CA GLU A 199 17.93 1.01 14.62
C GLU A 199 18.95 2.08 15.05
N ASP A 200 18.73 3.36 14.71
CA ASP A 200 19.63 4.44 15.07
C ASP A 200 19.62 4.66 16.60
N PRO A 201 20.78 4.66 17.28
CA PRO A 201 20.84 4.76 18.73
C PRO A 201 20.58 6.18 19.26
N ASP A 202 20.74 7.21 18.43
CA ASP A 202 20.72 8.61 18.86
C ASP A 202 19.41 9.31 18.46
N ALA A 203 18.89 9.01 17.27
CA ALA A 203 17.70 9.63 16.70
C ALA A 203 16.85 8.65 15.88
N PRO A 204 16.31 7.60 16.51
CA PRO A 204 15.46 6.64 15.81
C PRO A 204 14.14 7.27 15.36
N PHE A 205 13.66 6.85 14.20
CA PHE A 205 12.32 7.16 13.72
C PHE A 205 11.76 5.98 12.91
N SER A 206 10.44 5.80 12.94
CA SER A 206 9.75 4.72 12.24
C SER A 206 9.07 5.17 10.95
N VAL A 207 8.48 4.22 10.24
CA VAL A 207 7.60 4.51 9.10
C VAL A 207 6.39 5.37 9.51
N ASP A 208 5.91 5.23 10.75
CA ASP A 208 4.81 6.03 11.29
C ASP A 208 5.24 7.48 11.49
N ASP A 209 6.48 7.74 11.92
CA ASP A 209 7.03 9.10 12.01
C ASP A 209 7.15 9.74 10.62
N VAL A 210 7.59 8.97 9.62
CA VAL A 210 7.64 9.42 8.22
C VAL A 210 6.24 9.78 7.72
N ALA A 211 5.25 8.90 7.95
CA ALA A 211 3.87 9.10 7.57
C ALA A 211 3.25 10.31 8.29
N ALA A 212 3.43 10.43 9.61
CA ALA A 212 2.96 11.55 10.41
C ALA A 212 3.55 12.88 9.94
N GLY A 213 4.85 12.89 9.60
CA GLY A 213 5.55 14.05 9.06
C GLY A 213 4.96 14.52 7.73
N ILE A 214 4.70 13.61 6.79
CA ILE A 214 4.10 13.98 5.50
C ILE A 214 2.62 14.38 5.66
N VAL A 215 1.85 13.69 6.50
CA VAL A 215 0.44 14.01 6.78
C VAL A 215 0.32 15.41 7.37
N THR A 216 1.06 15.71 8.43
CA THR A 216 1.06 17.03 9.08
C THR A 216 1.43 18.12 8.08
N LYS A 217 2.47 17.89 7.27
CA LYS A 217 2.91 18.84 6.24
C LYS A 217 1.87 19.05 5.15
N LEU A 218 1.18 18.02 4.70
CA LEU A 218 0.16 18.12 3.66
C LEU A 218 -1.09 18.82 4.19
N ILE A 219 -1.55 18.50 5.40
CA ILE A 219 -2.68 19.19 6.04
C ILE A 219 -2.36 20.69 6.17
N HIS A 220 -1.19 21.04 6.70
CA HIS A 220 -0.79 22.43 6.87
C HIS A 220 -0.68 23.22 5.54
N ARG A 221 -0.27 22.55 4.46
CA ARG A 221 -0.13 23.18 3.13
C ARG A 221 -1.41 23.22 2.30
N HIS A 222 -2.49 22.61 2.79
CA HIS A 222 -3.80 22.66 2.14
C HIS A 222 -4.87 23.20 3.11
N PRO A 223 -4.71 24.44 3.62
CA PRO A 223 -5.71 25.05 4.50
C PRO A 223 -7.07 25.24 3.81
N HIS A 224 -7.09 25.25 2.47
CA HIS A 224 -8.32 25.28 1.67
C HIS A 224 -9.05 23.94 1.57
N VAL A 225 -8.40 22.83 1.96
CA VAL A 225 -9.03 21.50 2.03
C VAL A 225 -9.34 21.12 3.47
N PHE A 226 -8.44 21.44 4.42
CA PHE A 226 -8.50 20.97 5.81
C PHE A 226 -8.72 22.08 6.85
N GLY A 227 -8.87 23.34 6.42
CA GLY A 227 -9.09 24.50 7.29
C GLY A 227 -10.15 25.44 6.74
N ASP A 228 -10.06 26.72 7.11
CA ASP A 228 -11.08 27.73 6.80
C ASP A 228 -10.74 28.62 5.59
N GLU A 229 -9.56 28.45 4.97
CA GLU A 229 -9.21 29.22 3.78
C GLU A 229 -9.98 28.73 2.56
N THR A 230 -10.08 29.55 1.52
CA THR A 230 -10.68 29.16 0.24
C THR A 230 -9.69 29.38 -0.89
N ALA A 231 -9.55 28.41 -1.78
CA ALA A 231 -8.85 28.54 -3.05
C ALA A 231 -9.72 27.88 -4.13
N ALA A 232 -10.12 28.65 -5.14
CA ALA A 232 -11.04 28.21 -6.19
C ALA A 232 -10.31 27.85 -7.50
N THR A 233 -9.05 28.28 -7.66
CA THR A 233 -8.25 28.05 -8.86
C THR A 233 -6.91 27.36 -8.55
N PRO A 234 -6.34 26.59 -9.50
CA PRO A 234 -5.00 26.02 -9.36
C PRO A 234 -3.92 27.08 -9.07
N GLU A 235 -4.07 28.28 -9.62
CA GLU A 235 -3.17 29.41 -9.40
C GLU A 235 -3.20 29.88 -7.94
N GLU A 236 -4.38 30.05 -7.37
CA GLU A 236 -4.57 30.40 -5.95
C GLU A 236 -4.00 29.31 -5.03
N VAL A 237 -4.24 28.04 -5.34
CA VAL A 237 -3.66 26.90 -4.60
C VAL A 237 -2.14 26.95 -4.63
N LYS A 238 -1.55 27.22 -5.81
CA LYS A 238 -0.10 27.33 -5.97
C LYS A 238 0.47 28.50 -5.19
N GLU A 239 -0.20 29.66 -5.18
CA GLU A 239 0.21 30.83 -4.42
C GLU A 239 0.20 30.55 -2.92
N HIS A 240 -0.88 29.95 -2.40
CA HIS A 240 -0.99 29.56 -0.99
C HIS A 240 0.15 28.61 -0.62
N TRP A 241 0.41 27.59 -1.44
CA TRP A 241 1.46 26.62 -1.20
C TRP A 241 2.86 27.23 -1.20
N LEU A 242 3.14 28.18 -2.12
CA LEU A 242 4.42 28.90 -2.17
C LEU A 242 4.61 29.78 -0.93
N ARG A 243 3.56 30.49 -0.49
CA ARG A 243 3.56 31.31 0.72
C ARG A 243 3.82 30.47 1.97
N THR A 244 3.10 29.36 2.17
CA THR A 244 3.32 28.46 3.30
C THR A 244 4.74 27.89 3.30
N LYS A 245 5.26 27.50 2.13
CA LYS A 245 6.66 27.05 2.01
C LYS A 245 7.69 28.10 2.36
N ALA A 246 7.44 29.37 2.05
CA ALA A 246 8.36 30.47 2.37
C ALA A 246 8.42 30.73 3.88
N VAL A 247 7.29 30.60 4.58
CA VAL A 247 7.23 30.73 6.05
C VAL A 247 7.93 29.56 6.75
N GLU A 248 7.69 28.33 6.29
CA GLU A 248 8.32 27.12 6.88
C GLU A 248 9.84 27.08 6.68
N LYS A 249 10.32 27.58 5.54
CA LYS A 249 11.73 27.52 5.17
C LYS A 249 12.30 28.93 5.17
N GLN A 250 12.84 29.35 6.31
CA GLN A 250 13.59 30.61 6.51
C GLN A 250 14.93 30.59 5.74
N ARG A 251 14.86 30.47 4.42
CA ARG A 251 16.02 30.26 3.57
C ARG A 251 16.81 31.55 3.42
N THR A 252 18.12 31.44 3.47
CA THR A 252 19.03 32.55 3.19
C THR A 252 19.31 32.68 1.69
N SER A 253 19.11 31.61 0.92
CA SER A 253 19.27 31.58 -0.53
C SER A 253 18.08 30.92 -1.25
N VAL A 254 17.74 31.44 -2.43
CA VAL A 254 16.75 30.81 -3.33
C VAL A 254 17.19 29.42 -3.80
N THR A 255 18.49 29.13 -3.76
CA THR A 255 19.08 27.84 -4.13
C THR A 255 19.07 26.82 -2.99
N GLU A 256 18.76 27.24 -1.77
CA GLU A 256 18.78 26.37 -0.60
C GLU A 256 17.76 25.22 -0.73
N GLY A 257 18.19 24.00 -0.41
CA GLY A 257 17.38 22.79 -0.54
C GLY A 257 17.03 22.39 -1.97
N ILE A 258 17.87 22.76 -2.95
CA ILE A 258 17.91 22.11 -4.27
C ILE A 258 18.86 20.90 -4.15
N PRO A 259 18.41 19.68 -4.47
CA PRO A 259 19.30 18.52 -4.53
C PRO A 259 20.30 18.69 -5.68
N LEU A 260 21.59 18.89 -5.36
CA LEU A 260 22.61 19.09 -6.40
C LEU A 260 23.01 17.81 -7.14
N GLY A 261 22.64 16.64 -6.61
CA GLY A 261 22.91 15.34 -7.23
C GLY A 261 21.89 14.89 -8.28
N GLN A 262 20.86 15.70 -8.56
CA GLN A 262 19.88 15.41 -9.61
C GLN A 262 20.49 15.59 -11.02
N PRO A 263 19.87 15.02 -12.09
CA PRO A 263 20.35 15.18 -13.46
C PRO A 263 20.61 16.62 -13.87
N GLY A 264 21.58 16.81 -14.77
CA GLY A 264 22.08 18.14 -15.14
C GLY A 264 21.00 19.09 -15.70
N LEU A 265 20.11 18.61 -16.58
CA LEU A 265 19.05 19.46 -17.14
C LEU A 265 17.96 19.72 -16.12
N ALA A 266 17.58 18.71 -15.33
CA ALA A 266 16.67 18.90 -14.20
C ALA A 266 17.21 19.91 -13.18
N LEU A 267 18.50 19.88 -12.86
CA LEU A 267 19.18 20.84 -11.98
C LEU A 267 19.15 22.26 -12.55
N ALA A 268 19.53 22.42 -13.81
CA ALA A 268 19.48 23.70 -14.50
C ALA A 268 18.05 24.29 -14.52
N ALA A 269 17.06 23.48 -14.89
CA ALA A 269 15.66 23.88 -14.87
C ALA A 269 15.20 24.27 -13.45
N LYS A 270 15.59 23.49 -12.42
CA LYS A 270 15.20 23.81 -11.04
C LYS A 270 15.78 25.13 -10.57
N LEU A 271 17.04 25.41 -10.89
CA LEU A 271 17.69 26.69 -10.57
C LEU A 271 16.98 27.84 -11.29
N ALA A 272 16.71 27.72 -12.59
CA ALA A 272 15.99 28.71 -13.38
C ALA A 272 14.59 29.01 -12.79
N SER A 273 13.86 27.95 -12.43
CA SER A 273 12.54 28.05 -11.81
C SER A 273 12.56 28.81 -10.49
N ARG A 274 13.61 28.61 -9.67
CA ARG A 274 13.79 29.31 -8.38
C ARG A 274 14.08 30.79 -8.57
N VAL A 275 14.98 31.12 -9.50
CA VAL A 275 15.29 32.51 -9.87
C VAL A 275 14.02 33.22 -10.33
N ARG A 276 13.25 32.62 -11.26
CA ARG A 276 12.00 33.19 -11.76
C ARG A 276 10.95 33.35 -10.67
N THR A 277 10.73 32.33 -9.83
CA THR A 277 9.72 32.39 -8.76
C THR A 277 10.03 33.47 -7.73
N ALA A 278 11.32 33.73 -7.48
CA ALA A 278 11.76 34.81 -6.60
C ALA A 278 11.79 36.19 -7.27
N GLY A 279 11.48 36.28 -8.58
CA GLY A 279 11.55 37.54 -9.33
C GLY A 279 12.97 38.10 -9.46
N LEU A 280 14.00 37.25 -9.38
CA LEU A 280 15.39 37.68 -9.47
C LEU A 280 15.84 37.77 -10.93
N GLU A 281 16.55 38.84 -11.27
CA GLU A 281 17.22 39.00 -12.57
C GLU A 281 18.67 38.53 -12.44
N VAL A 282 18.92 37.26 -12.75
CA VAL A 282 20.27 36.66 -12.68
C VAL A 282 20.74 36.32 -14.09
N PRO A 283 21.77 36.99 -14.64
CA PRO A 283 22.31 36.62 -15.95
C PRO A 283 23.01 35.25 -15.86
N LEU A 284 22.89 34.46 -16.93
CA LEU A 284 23.63 33.21 -17.04
C LEU A 284 25.14 33.49 -17.20
N PRO A 285 26.02 32.62 -16.64
CA PRO A 285 27.45 32.74 -16.85
C PRO A 285 27.80 32.69 -18.35
N GLN A 286 28.53 33.69 -18.84
CA GLN A 286 28.98 33.79 -20.23
C GLN A 286 30.34 33.10 -20.41
N LEU A 287 30.41 31.82 -20.09
CA LEU A 287 31.61 31.01 -20.24
C LEU A 287 31.48 30.08 -21.45
N GLU A 288 32.61 29.74 -22.06
CA GLU A 288 32.65 28.87 -23.24
C GLU A 288 32.50 27.39 -22.85
N GLY A 289 31.88 26.62 -23.74
CA GLY A 289 31.81 25.16 -23.66
C GLY A 289 30.38 24.61 -23.55
N VAL A 290 30.25 23.34 -23.94
CA VAL A 290 28.96 22.64 -24.06
C VAL A 290 28.11 22.66 -22.79
N GLY A 291 28.73 22.68 -21.60
CA GLY A 291 28.00 22.76 -20.33
C GLY A 291 27.19 24.05 -20.18
N TYR A 292 27.74 25.19 -20.60
CA TYR A 292 27.06 26.48 -20.53
C TYR A 292 25.99 26.62 -21.62
N GLU A 293 26.22 26.01 -22.78
CA GLU A 293 25.22 25.91 -23.85
C GLU A 293 23.99 25.07 -23.40
N LEU A 294 24.23 23.92 -22.77
CA LEU A 294 23.18 23.08 -22.21
C LEU A 294 22.42 23.79 -21.07
N LEU A 295 23.12 24.50 -20.20
CA LEU A 295 22.50 25.35 -19.17
C LEU A 295 21.57 26.39 -19.80
N ALA A 296 22.05 27.12 -20.81
CA ALA A 296 21.25 28.14 -21.51
C ALA A 296 20.03 27.52 -22.22
N LEU A 297 20.16 26.33 -22.79
CA LEU A 297 19.06 25.62 -23.40
C LEU A 297 18.01 25.19 -22.36
N ALA A 298 18.45 24.60 -21.24
CA ALA A 298 17.57 24.17 -20.16
C ALA A 298 16.79 25.34 -19.54
N VAL A 299 17.46 26.48 -19.32
CA VAL A 299 16.82 27.71 -18.79
C VAL A 299 15.77 28.25 -19.76
N ARG A 300 16.06 28.24 -21.07
CA ARG A 300 15.07 28.65 -22.10
C ARG A 300 13.88 27.71 -22.17
N ALA A 301 14.11 26.40 -22.12
CA ALA A 301 13.05 25.40 -22.10
C ALA A 301 12.13 25.60 -20.87
N GLU A 302 12.72 25.79 -19.70
CA GLU A 302 11.99 26.00 -18.45
C GLU A 302 11.18 27.30 -18.46
N ALA A 303 11.72 28.39 -19.05
CA ALA A 303 10.99 29.63 -19.27
C ALA A 303 9.80 29.47 -20.23
N ALA A 304 9.89 28.53 -21.18
CA ALA A 304 8.81 28.17 -22.09
C ALA A 304 7.81 27.15 -21.48
N GLY A 305 7.99 26.75 -20.22
CA GLY A 305 7.13 25.77 -19.55
C GLY A 305 7.41 24.32 -19.96
N VAL A 306 8.54 24.05 -20.60
CA VAL A 306 8.98 22.70 -21.00
C VAL A 306 9.97 22.15 -19.97
N ASP A 307 9.78 20.91 -19.55
CA ASP A 307 10.79 20.18 -18.77
C ASP A 307 11.91 19.70 -19.70
N PRO A 308 13.13 20.26 -19.62
CA PRO A 308 14.21 19.89 -20.53
C PRO A 308 14.72 18.47 -20.32
N GLU A 309 14.64 17.92 -19.11
CA GLU A 309 15.09 16.56 -18.82
C GLU A 309 14.14 15.54 -19.48
N ALA A 310 12.83 15.71 -19.29
CA ALA A 310 11.82 14.87 -19.93
C ALA A 310 11.86 15.00 -21.45
N ALA A 311 12.00 16.22 -21.97
CA ALA A 311 12.12 16.46 -23.41
C ALA A 311 13.34 15.76 -24.03
N LEU A 312 14.50 15.81 -23.35
CA LEU A 312 15.69 15.10 -23.83
C LEU A 312 15.51 13.57 -23.75
N ARG A 313 14.92 13.04 -22.68
CA ARG A 313 14.65 11.60 -22.58
C ARG A 313 13.72 11.13 -23.70
N ALA A 314 12.65 11.85 -24.00
CA ALA A 314 11.79 11.54 -25.14
C ALA A 314 12.55 11.56 -26.48
N ALA A 315 13.39 12.58 -26.72
CA ALA A 315 14.22 12.66 -27.92
C ALA A 315 15.24 11.51 -28.01
N ALA A 316 15.84 11.11 -26.87
CA ALA A 316 16.76 10.00 -26.80
C ALA A 316 16.09 8.65 -27.09
N ARG A 317 14.85 8.44 -26.62
CA ARG A 317 14.04 7.25 -26.98
C ARG A 317 13.77 7.20 -28.48
N ALA A 318 13.37 8.32 -29.09
CA ALA A 318 13.18 8.39 -30.55
C ALA A 318 14.48 8.08 -31.33
N TYR A 319 15.63 8.56 -30.84
CA TYR A 319 16.92 8.23 -31.44
C TYR A 319 17.28 6.74 -31.27
N ARG A 320 17.02 6.15 -30.10
CA ARG A 320 17.16 4.70 -29.86
C ARG A 320 16.33 3.88 -30.85
N ASP A 321 15.10 4.30 -31.11
CA ASP A 321 14.21 3.57 -32.03
C ASP A 321 14.72 3.65 -33.48
N ALA A 322 15.26 4.80 -33.89
CA ALA A 322 15.92 4.95 -35.19
C ALA A 322 17.18 4.07 -35.32
N ILE A 323 17.96 3.90 -34.23
CA ILE A 323 19.08 2.95 -34.19
C ILE A 323 18.57 1.52 -34.42
N LYS A 324 17.57 1.07 -33.66
CA LYS A 324 16.99 -0.28 -33.77
C LYS A 324 16.44 -0.56 -35.16
N GLU A 325 15.76 0.41 -35.77
CA GLU A 325 15.25 0.28 -37.13
C GLU A 325 16.38 0.06 -38.14
N THR A 326 17.49 0.81 -37.98
CA THR A 326 18.66 0.68 -38.84
C THR A 326 19.32 -0.69 -38.69
N GLU A 327 19.48 -1.18 -37.47
CA GLU A 327 20.00 -2.53 -37.18
C GLU A 327 19.13 -3.64 -37.79
N GLY A 328 17.80 -3.48 -37.71
CA GLY A 328 16.83 -4.40 -38.30
C GLY A 328 16.92 -4.47 -39.83
N ARG A 329 17.11 -3.32 -40.49
CA ARG A 329 17.30 -3.23 -41.96
C ARG A 329 18.63 -3.85 -42.41
N SER A 330 19.71 -3.69 -41.62
CA SER A 330 20.99 -4.34 -41.93
C SER A 330 20.95 -5.87 -41.80
N ARG A 331 20.12 -6.40 -40.89
CA ARG A 331 19.93 -7.85 -40.73
C ARG A 331 19.10 -8.50 -41.83
N SER A 332 18.13 -7.79 -42.42
CA SER A 332 17.29 -8.32 -43.51
C SER A 332 17.93 -8.21 -44.90
N GLY A 333 18.92 -7.33 -45.09
CA GLY A 333 19.65 -7.17 -46.36
C GLY A 333 20.84 -8.11 -46.60
N GLY A 334 21.19 -8.98 -45.63
CA GLY A 334 22.39 -9.84 -45.68
C GLY A 334 22.18 -11.27 -46.19
N GLY A 335 20.99 -11.63 -46.65
CA GLY A 335 20.67 -12.97 -47.16
C GLY A 335 20.60 -13.04 -48.69
N GLU A 336 21.74 -13.02 -49.39
CA GLU A 336 21.80 -13.53 -50.76
C GLU A 336 22.21 -15.02 -50.77
N PRO A 337 21.55 -15.87 -51.58
CA PRO A 337 21.82 -17.30 -51.62
C PRO A 337 23.13 -17.56 -52.38
N HIS A 338 24.09 -18.24 -51.75
CA HIS A 338 25.25 -18.75 -52.46
C HIS A 338 24.80 -19.77 -53.53
N GLY A 339 24.79 -19.29 -54.77
CA GLY A 339 24.57 -20.08 -55.97
C GLY A 339 25.62 -21.18 -56.11
N GLN A 340 25.12 -22.34 -56.51
CA GLN A 340 25.88 -23.48 -57.02
C GLN A 340 26.85 -23.04 -58.12
N VAL A 341 28.09 -23.50 -58.04
CA VAL A 341 28.99 -23.58 -59.20
C VAL A 341 29.26 -25.06 -59.45
N SER A 342 29.07 -25.43 -60.72
CA SER A 342 29.14 -26.77 -61.31
C SER A 342 30.49 -27.47 -61.20
#